data_AF-A0A7T5JV82-F1
#
_entry.id   AF-A0A7T5JV82-F1
#
_cell.length_a   1.000
_cell.length_b   1.000
_cell.length_c   1.000
_cell.angle_alpha   90.00
_cell.angle_beta   90.00
_cell.angle_gamma   90.00
#
_symmetry.space_group_name_H-M   'P 1'
#
loop_
_entity.id
_entity.type
_entity.pdbx_description
1 polymer ?
#
loop_
_entity_poly.entity_id
_entity_poly.type
_entity_poly.pdbx_seq_one_letter_code
_entity_poly.pdbx_strand_id
1 'polypeptide(L)'
;MTYHLITTRFSGHPPTFQLMHRIVENPFGLWFMLIGVVAAVFHFSNGLWSFFIHWGITVGSRSQRVSAYFSAVLFLMFGTMGIWAILAFYP
;
A
#
# COMPACT_ATOMS: atom_id res chain seq x y z
N MET A 1 8.56 3.54 -5.11
CA MET A 1 8.71 2.17 -4.55
C MET A 1 10.15 1.64 -4.59
N THR A 2 10.92 1.88 -5.66
CA THR A 2 12.30 1.36 -5.83
C THR A 2 13.24 1.72 -4.69
N TYR A 3 13.22 2.97 -4.20
CA TYR A 3 14.01 3.40 -3.04
C TYR A 3 13.73 2.54 -1.79
N HIS A 4 12.45 2.29 -1.46
CA HIS A 4 12.05 1.47 -0.32
C HIS A 4 12.58 0.02 -0.43
N LEU A 5 12.50 -0.58 -1.62
CA LEU A 5 12.99 -1.95 -1.83
C LEU A 5 14.51 -2.03 -1.72
N ILE A 6 15.23 -1.06 -2.30
CA ILE A 6 16.68 -1.04 -2.23
C ILE A 6 17.13 -0.86 -0.77
N THR A 7 16.52 0.04 -0.01
CA THR A 7 16.93 0.30 1.38
C THR A 7 16.56 -0.81 2.35
N THR A 8 15.39 -1.44 2.19
CA THR A 8 14.89 -2.43 3.16
C THR A 8 15.14 -3.89 2.79
N ARG A 9 15.35 -4.19 1.50
CA ARG A 9 15.51 -5.57 1.00
C ARG A 9 16.87 -5.82 0.37
N PHE A 10 17.38 -4.87 -0.40
CA PHE A 10 18.61 -5.08 -1.17
C PHE A 10 19.86 -4.37 -0.61
N SER A 11 19.74 -3.68 0.52
CA SER A 11 20.85 -2.96 1.16
C SER A 11 21.86 -3.89 1.86
N GLY A 12 21.54 -5.18 1.98
CA GLY A 12 22.32 -6.15 2.76
C GLY A 12 22.20 -5.98 4.29
N HIS A 13 21.41 -4.99 4.76
CA HIS A 13 21.19 -4.73 6.17
C HIS A 13 19.75 -5.09 6.56
N PRO A 14 19.53 -5.66 7.76
CA PRO A 14 18.18 -5.98 8.21
C PRO A 14 17.36 -4.70 8.40
N PRO A 15 16.05 -4.70 8.06
CA PRO A 15 15.17 -3.58 8.34
C PRO A 15 14.93 -3.49 9.85
N THR A 16 15.55 -2.51 10.50
CA THR A 16 15.41 -2.27 11.94
C THR A 16 14.42 -1.14 12.24
N PHE A 17 13.92 -1.10 13.48
CA PHE A 17 13.12 0.03 13.97
C PHE A 17 13.86 1.36 13.78
N GLN A 18 15.14 1.41 14.15
CA GLN A 18 15.97 2.61 14.05
C GLN A 18 16.08 3.12 12.59
N LEU A 19 16.16 2.21 11.62
CA LEU A 19 16.18 2.58 10.20
C LEU A 19 14.87 3.24 9.79
N MET A 20 13.73 2.66 10.17
CA MET A 20 12.42 3.23 9.84
C MET A 20 12.24 4.60 10.49
N HIS A 21 12.58 4.72 11.78
CA HIS A 21 12.52 5.99 12.52
C HIS A 21 13.33 7.10 11.82
N ARG A 22 14.59 6.83 11.44
CA ARG A 22 15.43 7.80 10.70
C ARG A 22 14.86 8.21 9.35
N ILE A 23 14.19 7.30 8.64
CA ILE A 23 13.58 7.61 7.34
C ILE A 23 12.38 8.55 7.52
N VAL A 24 11.52 8.28 8.51
CA VAL A 24 10.28 9.07 8.71
C VAL A 24 10.52 10.36 9.49
N GLU A 25 11.63 10.49 10.21
CA GLU A 25 12.09 11.74 10.83
C GLU A 25 12.38 12.81 9.76
N ASN A 26 12.83 12.40 8.57
CA ASN A 26 12.96 13.30 7.43
C ASN A 26 11.58 13.55 6.77
N PRO A 27 11.11 14.81 6.62
CA PRO A 27 9.80 15.10 6.04
C PRO A 27 9.60 14.54 4.63
N PHE A 28 10.64 14.54 3.79
CA PHE A 28 10.56 13.95 2.46
C PHE A 28 10.43 12.43 2.52
N GLY A 29 11.14 11.79 3.45
CA GLY A 29 11.05 10.34 3.69
C GLY A 29 9.67 9.93 4.19
N LEU A 30 9.09 10.70 5.12
CA LEU A 30 7.71 10.50 5.59
C LEU A 30 6.70 10.58 4.45
N TRP A 31 6.70 11.68 3.68
CA TRP A 31 5.76 11.84 2.57
C TRP A 31 5.95 10.77 1.49
N PHE A 32 7.20 10.40 1.19
CA PHE A 32 7.48 9.31 0.25
C PHE A 32 6.87 7.98 0.72
N MET A 33 6.97 7.66 2.00
CA MET A 33 6.39 6.43 2.55
C MET A 33 4.86 6.49 2.59
N LEU A 34 4.26 7.62 2.99
CA LEU A 34 2.80 7.79 3.01
C LEU A 34 2.18 7.69 1.61
N ILE A 35 2.72 8.42 0.64
CA ILE A 35 2.26 8.34 -0.75
C ILE A 35 2.52 6.95 -1.31
N GLY A 36 3.70 6.39 -1.02
CA GLY A 36 4.09 5.05 -1.47
C GLY A 36 3.14 3.97 -0.99
N VAL A 37 2.74 3.97 0.29
CA VAL A 37 1.82 2.97 0.83
C VAL A 37 0.42 3.13 0.25
N VAL A 38 -0.10 4.36 0.15
CA VAL A 38 -1.42 4.62 -0.43
C VAL A 38 -1.46 4.21 -1.90
N ALA A 39 -0.43 4.57 -2.68
CA ALA A 39 -0.33 4.20 -4.08
C ALA A 39 -0.21 2.67 -4.28
N ALA A 40 0.57 1.98 -3.44
CA ALA A 40 0.71 0.53 -3.51
C ALA A 40 -0.60 -0.20 -3.19
N VAL A 41 -1.30 0.22 -2.13
CA VAL A 41 -2.60 -0.37 -1.77
C VAL A 41 -3.66 -0.04 -2.82
N PHE A 42 -3.71 1.19 -3.32
CA PHE A 42 -4.63 1.56 -4.41
C PHE A 42 -4.40 0.71 -5.67
N HIS A 43 -3.15 0.58 -6.09
CA HIS A 43 -2.78 -0.26 -7.24
C HIS A 43 -3.21 -1.71 -7.02
N PHE A 44 -2.95 -2.26 -5.84
CA PHE A 44 -3.35 -3.63 -5.49
C PHE A 44 -4.87 -3.81 -5.53
N SER A 45 -5.64 -2.97 -4.84
CA SER A 45 -7.10 -3.09 -4.75
C SER A 45 -7.79 -2.85 -6.10
N ASN A 46 -7.33 -1.86 -6.87
CA ASN A 46 -7.84 -1.59 -8.21
C ASN A 46 -7.44 -2.70 -9.21
N GLY A 47 -6.21 -3.21 -9.08
CA GLY A 47 -5.72 -4.35 -9.85
C GLY A 47 -6.56 -5.60 -9.58
N LEU A 48 -6.92 -5.87 -8.32
CA LEU A 48 -7.76 -6.99 -7.93
C LEU A 48 -9.18 -6.89 -8.53
N TRP A 49 -9.78 -5.70 -8.45
CA TRP A 49 -11.08 -5.44 -9.09
C TRP A 49 -11.02 -5.66 -10.60
N SER A 50 -10.02 -5.06 -11.26
CA SER A 50 -9.82 -5.20 -12.70
C SER A 50 -9.54 -6.64 -13.11
N PHE A 51 -8.75 -7.37 -12.33
CA PHE A 51 -8.46 -8.78 -12.53
C PHE A 51 -9.75 -9.61 -12.54
N PHE A 52 -10.63 -9.44 -11.55
CA PHE A 52 -11.90 -10.16 -11.48
C PHE A 52 -12.80 -9.90 -12.70
N ILE A 53 -12.79 -8.69 -13.25
CA ILE A 53 -13.55 -8.35 -14.46
C ILE A 53 -12.92 -9.00 -15.69
N HIS A 54 -11.64 -8.75 -15.96
CA HIS A 54 -10.99 -9.16 -17.22
C HIS A 54 -10.84 -10.67 -17.35
N TRP A 55 -10.74 -11.39 -16.23
CA TRP A 55 -10.65 -12.85 -16.21
C TRP A 55 -12.02 -13.54 -16.12
N GLY A 56 -13.12 -12.79 -16.19
CA GLY A 56 -14.47 -13.34 -16.22
C GLY A 56 -14.97 -13.92 -14.90
N ILE A 57 -14.34 -13.57 -13.76
CA ILE A 57 -14.81 -13.99 -12.43
C ILE A 57 -16.06 -13.21 -12.05
N THR A 58 -16.12 -11.90 -12.34
CA THR A 58 -17.27 -11.04 -12.08
C THR A 58 -17.86 -10.52 -13.40
N VAL A 59 -18.74 -11.31 -14.01
CA VAL A 59 -19.31 -11.00 -15.34
C VAL A 59 -20.50 -10.03 -15.26
N GLY A 60 -21.48 -10.30 -14.41
CA GLY A 60 -22.72 -9.51 -14.35
C GLY A 60 -22.56 -8.15 -13.69
N SER A 61 -23.38 -7.17 -14.08
CA SER A 61 -23.36 -5.80 -13.55
C SER A 61 -23.48 -5.72 -12.01
N ARG A 62 -24.34 -6.56 -11.42
CA ARG A 62 -24.45 -6.69 -9.96
C ARG A 62 -23.17 -7.24 -9.33
N SER A 63 -22.56 -8.26 -9.94
CA SER A 63 -21.33 -8.89 -9.46
C SER A 63 -20.14 -7.91 -9.53
N GLN A 64 -20.02 -7.16 -10.62
CA GLN A 64 -18.99 -6.12 -10.78
C GLN A 64 -19.15 -4.99 -9.75
N ARG A 65 -20.39 -4.59 -9.41
CA ARG A 65 -20.64 -3.58 -8.38
C ARG A 65 -20.24 -4.07 -6.98
N VAL A 66 -20.58 -5.31 -6.64
CA VAL A 66 -20.16 -5.92 -5.37
C VAL A 66 -18.64 -6.02 -5.30
N SER A 67 -18.00 -6.47 -6.39
CA SER A 67 -16.55 -6.54 -6.53
C SER A 67 -15.88 -5.18 -6.35
N ALA A 68 -16.45 -4.11 -6.91
CA ALA A 68 -15.96 -2.74 -6.73
C ALA A 68 -16.03 -2.29 -5.27
N TYR A 69 -17.15 -2.54 -4.57
CA TYR A 69 -17.27 -2.22 -3.14
C TYR A 69 -16.30 -3.02 -2.29
N PHE A 70 -16.14 -4.31 -2.57
CA PHE A 70 -15.17 -5.15 -1.89
C PHE A 70 -13.74 -4.59 -2.04
N SER A 71 -13.31 -4.28 -3.27
CA SER A 71 -11.99 -3.69 -3.50
C SER A 71 -11.84 -2.31 -2.87
N ALA A 72 -12.88 -1.47 -2.86
CA ALA A 72 -12.85 -0.18 -2.18
C ALA A 72 -12.67 -0.33 -0.65
N VAL A 73 -13.34 -1.31 -0.04
CA VAL A 73 -13.17 -1.64 1.39
C VAL A 73 -11.74 -2.12 1.66
N LEU A 74 -11.17 -2.98 0.81
CA LEU A 74 -9.77 -3.41 0.95
C LEU A 74 -8.81 -2.23 0.86
N PHE A 75 -9.05 -1.29 -0.05
CA PHE A 75 -8.23 -0.08 -0.19
C PHE A 75 -8.26 0.75 1.10
N LEU A 76 -9.44 1.04 1.63
CA LEU A 76 -9.58 1.83 2.86
C LEU A 76 -8.98 1.11 4.07
N MET A 77 -9.24 -0.19 4.22
CA MET A 77 -8.73 -0.99 5.33
C MET A 77 -7.20 -1.04 5.32
N PHE A 78 -6.59 -1.51 4.23
CA PHE A 78 -5.12 -1.63 4.18
C PHE A 78 -4.42 -0.28 4.06
N GLY A 79 -5.05 0.70 3.41
CA GLY A 79 -4.51 2.06 3.28
C GLY A 79 -4.42 2.75 4.63
N THR A 80 -5.49 2.68 5.43
CA THR A 80 -5.47 3.21 6.80
C THR A 80 -4.48 2.45 7.68
N MET A 81 -4.50 1.11 7.69
CA MET A 81 -3.52 0.32 8.45
C MET A 81 -2.07 0.66 8.08
N GLY A 82 -1.78 0.84 6.80
CA GLY A 82 -0.45 1.21 6.31
C GLY A 82 -0.01 2.60 6.76
N ILE A 83 -0.91 3.59 6.70
CA ILE A 83 -0.64 4.95 7.21
C ILE A 83 -0.35 4.90 8.71
N TRP A 84 -1.20 4.21 9.49
CA TRP A 84 -1.03 4.10 10.94
C TRP A 84 0.28 3.39 11.31
N ALA A 85 0.64 2.34 10.57
CA ALA A 85 1.90 1.65 10.77
C ALA A 85 3.11 2.56 10.53
N ILE A 86 3.10 3.43 9.52
CA ILE A 86 4.18 4.40 9.26
C ILE A 86 4.25 5.45 10.38
N LEU A 87 3.10 6.00 10.78
CA LEU A 87 3.02 7.02 11.82
C LEU A 87 3.50 6.51 13.18
N ALA A 88 3.42 5.21 13.44
CA ALA A 88 3.97 4.60 14.67
C ALA A 88 5.51 4.70 14.79
N PHE A 89 6.22 5.04 13.70
CA PHE A 89 7.68 5.30 13.72
C PHE A 89 8.02 6.79 13.73
N TYR A 90 7.03 7.67 13.54
CA TYR A 90 7.22 9.11 13.55
C TYR A 90 7.52 9.60 14.98
N PRO A 91 8.41 10.60 15.17
CA PRO A 91 8.75 11.14 16.49
C PRO A 91 7.55 11.71 17.27
#